data_AF-A0A015M6A2-F1
#
_entry.id   AF-A0A015M6A2-F1
#
_cell.length_a   1.000
_cell.length_b   1.000
_cell.length_c   1.000
_cell.angle_alpha   90.00
_cell.angle_beta   90.00
_cell.angle_gamma   90.00
#
_symmetry.space_group_name_H-M   'P 1'
#
loop_
_entity.id
_entity.type
_entity.pdbx_description
1 polymer ?
#
loop_
_entity_poly.entity_id
_entity_poly.type
_entity_poly.pdbx_seq_one_letter_code
_entity_poly.pdbx_strand_id
1 'polypeptide(L)' 'MSFGFAQACDLSPKVLFTFTCQHWPSSYCPESLAILTAIIVAPIHADITIYTDSQSAIDT' A
#
# COMPACT_ATOMS: atom_id res chain seq x y z
N MET A 1 -3.95 -7.69 12.29
CA MET A 1 -3.35 -6.47 11.70
C MET A 1 -3.84 -6.34 10.28
N SER A 2 -4.02 -5.13 9.78
CA SER A 2 -4.53 -4.87 8.42
C SER A 2 -3.61 -3.93 7.68
N PHE A 3 -3.62 -4.03 6.36
CA PHE A 3 -2.98 -3.07 5.48
C PHE A 3 -3.95 -2.71 4.35
N GLY A 4 -3.69 -1.60 3.67
CA GLY A 4 -4.49 -1.20 2.53
C GLY A 4 -3.91 0.00 1.82
N PHE A 5 -4.49 0.33 0.68
CA PHE A 5 -4.21 1.56 -0.03
C PHE A 5 -5.50 2.14 -0.61
N ALA A 6 -5.50 3.45 -0.78
CA ALA A 6 -6.55 4.17 -1.47
C ALA A 6 -5.91 5.00 -2.58
N GLN A 7 -6.49 4.94 -3.77
CA GLN A 7 -6.05 5.71 -4.91
C GLN A 7 -6.51 7.17 -4.72
N ALA A 8 -5.54 8.08 -4.71
CA ALA A 8 -5.75 9.48 -4.27
C ALA A 8 -6.09 10.45 -5.42
N CYS A 9 -5.88 10.06 -6.68
CA CYS A 9 -6.09 10.95 -7.82
C CYS A 9 -7.54 10.87 -8.31
N ASP A 10 -8.28 11.98 -8.27
CA ASP A 10 -9.69 12.01 -8.67
C ASP A 10 -9.94 11.68 -10.15
N LEU A 11 -8.89 11.73 -10.99
CA LEU A 11 -8.96 11.40 -12.42
C LEU A 11 -8.85 9.91 -12.72
N SER A 12 -8.51 9.06 -11.74
CA SER A 12 -8.46 7.61 -11.93
C SER A 12 -9.59 6.90 -11.19
N PRO A 13 -9.86 5.62 -11.51
CA PRO A 13 -10.89 4.86 -10.82
C PRO A 13 -10.58 4.77 -9.33
N LYS A 14 -11.56 5.11 -8.50
CA LYS A 14 -11.42 5.12 -7.04
C LYS A 14 -11.21 3.69 -6.53
N VAL A 15 -9.95 3.27 -6.46
CA VAL A 15 -9.55 1.95 -5.92
C VAL A 15 -9.34 2.08 -4.43
N LEU A 16 -10.08 1.30 -3.65
CA LEU A 16 -9.86 1.11 -2.23
C LEU A 16 -9.62 -0.36 -1.98
N PHE A 17 -8.44 -0.69 -1.46
CA PHE A 17 -8.05 -2.05 -1.14
C PHE A 17 -7.72 -2.13 0.34
N THR A 18 -8.30 -3.13 1.01
CA THR A 18 -8.02 -3.44 2.41
C THR A 18 -7.84 -4.93 2.55
N PHE A 19 -6.78 -5.34 3.23
CA PHE A 19 -6.49 -6.71 3.59
C PHE A 19 -6.29 -6.82 5.09
N THR A 20 -6.81 -7.89 5.69
CA THR A 20 -6.63 -8.18 7.11
C THR A 20 -6.09 -9.60 7.25
N CYS A 21 -5.04 -9.75 8.05
CA CYS A 21 -4.56 -11.05 8.48
C CYS A 21 -4.48 -11.12 10.01
N GLN A 22 -4.90 -12.27 10.53
CA GLN A 22 -4.97 -12.53 11.96
C GLN A 22 -3.61 -12.92 12.55
N HIS A 23 -2.77 -13.61 11.77
CA HIS A 23 -1.45 -14.09 12.19
C HIS A 23 -0.36 -13.52 11.30
N TRP A 24 0.03 -12.27 11.59
CA TRP A 24 1.21 -11.69 10.96
C TRP A 24 2.47 -12.21 11.66
N PRO A 25 3.50 -12.64 10.91
CA PRO A 25 4.76 -13.03 11.50
C PRO A 25 5.52 -11.84 12.14
N SER A 26 5.21 -10.59 11.74
CA SER A 26 5.74 -9.35 12.32
C SER A 26 4.83 -8.16 12.03
N SER A 27 4.90 -7.13 12.87
CA SER A 27 4.21 -5.84 12.69
C SER A 27 4.81 -4.94 11.62
N TYR A 28 5.97 -5.29 11.04
CA TYR A 28 6.59 -4.60 9.90
C TYR A 28 6.00 -5.02 8.54
N CYS A 29 5.34 -6.19 8.53
CA CYS A 29 4.78 -6.78 7.34
C CYS A 29 3.66 -5.95 6.69
N PRO A 30 2.71 -5.33 7.41
CA PRO A 30 1.57 -4.68 6.79
C PRO A 30 1.94 -3.41 6.01
N GLU A 31 2.82 -2.54 6.51
CA GLU A 31 3.16 -1.29 5.80
C GLU A 31 3.93 -1.56 4.51
N SER A 32 4.90 -2.46 4.56
CA SER A 32 5.65 -2.89 3.37
C SER A 32 4.74 -3.58 2.35
N LEU A 33 3.76 -4.37 2.80
CA LEU A 33 2.81 -5.03 1.91
C LEU A 33 1.78 -4.08 1.32
N ALA A 34 1.41 -3.00 2.03
CA ALA A 34 0.58 -1.94 1.44
C ALA A 34 1.25 -1.32 0.22
N ILE A 35 2.53 -0.98 0.34
CA ILE A 35 3.35 -0.43 -0.74
C ILE A 35 3.48 -1.45 -1.89
N LEU A 36 3.88 -2.69 -1.58
CA LEU A 36 4.03 -3.74 -2.58
C LEU A 36 2.73 -3.99 -3.35
N THR A 37 1.61 -4.08 -2.63
CA THR A 37 0.31 -4.33 -3.26
C THR A 37 -0.14 -3.14 -4.12
N ALA A 38 0.13 -1.90 -3.70
CA ALA A 38 -0.15 -0.71 -4.50
C ALA A 38 0.64 -0.73 -5.83
N ILE A 39 1.90 -1.17 -5.81
CA ILE A 39 2.74 -1.31 -7.02
C ILE A 39 2.23 -2.43 -7.92
N ILE A 40 1.85 -3.59 -7.36
CA ILE A 40 1.33 -4.73 -8.14
C ILE A 40 0.02 -4.40 -8.84
N VAL A 41 -0.86 -3.63 -8.19
CA VAL A 41 -2.16 -3.24 -8.76
C VAL A 41 -2.01 -2.13 -9.81
N ALA A 42 -0.93 -1.36 -9.74
CA ALA A 42 -0.71 -0.28 -10.69
C ALA A 42 -0.43 -0.79 -12.12
N PRO A 43 -0.78 -0.02 -13.16
CA PRO A 43 -0.49 -0.38 -14.53
C PRO A 43 1.01 -0.53 -14.81
N ILE A 44 1.33 -1.43 -15.74
CA ILE A 44 2.70 -1.59 -16.25
C ILE A 44 3.19 -0.26 -16.86
N HIS A 45 4.38 0.20 -16.45
CA HIS A 45 4.98 1.50 -16.78
C HIS A 45 4.25 2.75 -16.24
N ALA A 46 3.45 2.63 -15.19
CA ALA A 46 2.89 3.79 -14.50
C ALA A 46 3.94 4.50 -13.63
N ASP A 47 3.87 5.82 -13.58
CA ASP A 47 4.54 6.64 -12.56
C ASP A 47 3.65 6.70 -11.31
N ILE A 48 4.16 6.23 -10.17
CA ILE A 48 3.37 6.05 -8.94
C ILE A 48 4.03 6.85 -7.83
N THR A 49 3.28 7.80 -7.27
CA THR A 49 3.65 8.48 -6.02
C THR A 49 2.88 7.86 -4.87
N ILE A 50 3.59 7.31 -3.88
CA ILE A 50 3.00 6.68 -2.69
C ILE A 50 3.14 7.64 -1.50
N TYR A 51 2.03 7.95 -0.86
CA TYR A 51 1.99 8.72 0.37
C TYR A 51 1.77 7.77 1.55
N THR A 52 2.73 7.73 2.48
CA THR A 52 2.65 6.92 3.71
C THR A 52 3.16 7.73 4.89
N ASP A 53 2.55 7.55 6.06
CA ASP A 53 3.00 8.11 7.34
C ASP A 53 3.91 7.15 8.12
N SER A 54 4.17 5.95 7.59
CA SER A 54 5.06 4.99 8.21
C SER A 54 6.52 5.38 8.01
N GLN A 55 7.11 6.03 9.02
CA GLN A 55 8.52 6.41 9.03
C GLN A 55 9.44 5.20 8.77
N SER A 56 9.10 4.04 9.33
CA SER A 56 9.82 2.78 9.10
C SER A 56 9.87 2.40 7.61
N ALA A 57 8.79 2.62 6.87
CA ALA A 57 8.75 2.34 5.43
C ALA A 57 9.52 3.37 4.59
N ILE A 58 9.77 4.57 5.14
CA ILE A 58 10.53 5.65 4.50
C ILE A 58 12.04 5.52 4.78
N ASP A 59 12.42 5.11 5.99
CA ASP A 59 13.82 4.96 6.43
C ASP A 59 14.53 3.69 5.92
N THR A 60 13.81 2.79 5.24
CA THR A 60 14.41 1.58 4.63
C THR A 60 14.92 1.87 3.23
#